data_AF-A0A4Q3ESK6-F1
#
_entry.id   AF-A0A4Q3ESK6-F1
#
_cell.length_a   1.000
_cell.length_b   1.000
_cell.length_c   1.000
_cell.angle_alpha   90.00
_cell.angle_beta   90.00
_cell.angle_gamma   90.00
#
_symmetry.space_group_name_H-M   'P 1'
#
loop_
_entity.id
_entity.type
_entity.pdbx_description
1 polymer ?
#
loop_
_entity_poly.entity_id
_entity_poly.type
_entity_poly.pdbx_seq_one_letter_code
_entity_poly.pdbx_strand_id
1 'polypeptide(L)'
;MPQNPRAAQQAVVWQIIGEWSSAGDTTLFLKQANYFYGRNKINFAGSANSYLQHVEDKRAFEVVLNVFMSLFNTEQIKSYRAAIAGSFFQTAGDYKFRVTDSRSNTEKNKNQQKFDLLKATADKIMQAEKDEDNLKQYRPYVKKIFGS
;
A
#
# COMPACT_ATOMS: atom_id res chain seq x y z
N MET A 1 -30.10 -0.04 -0.08
CA MET A 1 -29.52 0.27 1.25
C MET A 1 -29.19 1.75 1.26
N PRO A 2 -29.51 2.53 2.31
CA PRO A 2 -29.14 3.93 2.35
C PRO A 2 -27.61 4.02 2.52
N GLN A 3 -26.93 4.60 1.55
CA GLN A 3 -25.51 4.92 1.67
C GLN A 3 -25.37 5.95 2.79
N ASN A 4 -24.65 5.61 3.86
CA ASN A 4 -24.36 6.55 4.92
C ASN A 4 -23.54 7.71 4.32
N PRO A 5 -24.08 8.93 4.21
CA PRO A 5 -23.46 10.02 3.45
C PRO A 5 -22.08 10.39 3.98
N ARG A 6 -21.88 10.24 5.30
CA ARG A 6 -20.60 10.51 5.96
C ARG A 6 -19.51 9.52 5.58
N ALA A 7 -19.85 8.24 5.44
CA ALA A 7 -18.89 7.21 5.03
C ALA A 7 -18.47 7.41 3.55
N ALA A 8 -19.41 7.79 2.70
CA ALA A 8 -19.12 8.14 1.30
C ALA A 8 -18.23 9.40 1.20
N GLN A 9 -18.53 10.45 1.97
CA GLN A 9 -17.70 11.66 2.02
C GLN A 9 -16.28 11.39 2.52
N GLN A 10 -16.11 10.55 3.56
CA GLN A 10 -14.77 10.18 4.04
C GLN A 10 -13.97 9.42 2.99
N ALA A 11 -14.59 8.49 2.26
CA ALA A 11 -13.91 7.77 1.18
C ALA A 11 -13.42 8.72 0.07
N VAL A 12 -14.23 9.70 -0.32
CA VAL A 12 -13.84 10.73 -1.30
C VAL A 12 -12.69 11.59 -0.80
N VAL A 13 -12.69 12.00 0.48
CA VAL A 13 -11.58 12.76 1.07
C VAL A 13 -10.26 11.98 1.00
N TRP A 14 -10.29 10.69 1.33
CA TRP A 14 -9.08 9.86 1.25
C TRP A 14 -8.61 9.59 -0.17
N GLN A 15 -9.55 9.52 -1.12
CA GLN A 15 -9.20 9.45 -2.53
C GLN A 15 -8.48 10.73 -2.98
N ILE A 16 -9.03 11.91 -2.64
CA ILE A 16 -8.41 13.21 -2.99
C ILE A 16 -7.03 13.34 -2.34
N ILE A 17 -6.88 12.99 -1.06
CA ILE A 17 -5.59 13.01 -0.37
C ILE A 17 -4.59 12.04 -1.02
N GLY A 18 -5.06 10.85 -1.41
CA GLY A 18 -4.26 9.87 -2.15
C GLY A 18 -3.75 10.44 -3.48
N GLU A 19 -4.62 11.09 -4.24
CA GLU A 19 -4.30 11.68 -5.55
C GLU A 19 -3.37 12.90 -5.43
N TRP A 20 -3.56 13.76 -4.42
CA TRP A 20 -2.75 14.97 -4.24
C TRP A 20 -1.37 14.66 -3.65
N SER A 21 -1.27 13.62 -2.83
CA SER A 21 -0.01 13.05 -2.36
C SER A 21 0.99 14.05 -1.75
N SER A 22 0.50 15.06 -1.03
CA SER A 22 1.37 16.03 -0.35
C SER A 22 2.06 15.39 0.84
N ALA A 23 3.38 15.63 1.00
CA ALA A 23 4.16 15.06 2.09
C ALA A 23 3.58 15.38 3.50
N GLY A 24 2.87 16.51 3.65
CA GLY A 24 2.19 16.88 4.90
C GLY A 24 1.01 15.96 5.28
N ASP A 25 0.42 15.28 4.30
CA ASP A 25 -0.77 14.44 4.50
C ASP A 25 -0.43 13.11 5.19
N THR A 26 0.84 12.74 5.25
CA THR A 26 1.29 11.53 5.95
C THR A 26 0.90 11.48 7.42
N THR A 27 0.78 12.66 8.05
CA THR A 27 0.29 12.77 9.43
C THR A 27 -1.18 12.37 9.58
N LEU A 28 -2.00 12.56 8.54
CA LEU A 28 -3.39 12.12 8.51
C LEU A 28 -3.48 10.60 8.44
N PHE A 29 -2.68 9.98 7.57
CA PHE A 29 -2.61 8.51 7.49
C PHE A 29 -2.20 7.88 8.81
N LEU A 30 -1.17 8.41 9.46
CA LEU A 30 -0.69 7.93 10.76
C LEU A 30 -1.76 8.04 11.85
N LYS A 31 -2.46 9.18 11.92
CA LYS A 31 -3.51 9.38 12.91
C LYS A 31 -4.68 8.42 12.68
N GLN A 32 -5.01 8.12 11.43
CA GLN A 32 -6.26 7.44 11.09
C GLN A 32 -6.15 5.93 10.99
N ALA A 33 -4.94 5.38 10.85
CA ALA A 33 -4.70 3.94 10.74
C ALA A 33 -5.36 3.11 11.85
N ASN A 34 -5.40 3.64 13.09
CA ASN A 34 -5.96 2.95 14.25
C ASN A 34 -7.49 3.04 14.38
N TYR A 35 -8.15 3.89 13.57
CA TYR A 35 -9.60 4.13 13.68
C TYR A 35 -10.43 3.33 12.66
N PHE A 36 -9.77 2.68 11.69
CA PHE A 36 -10.46 1.90 10.67
C PHE A 36 -10.56 0.42 11.03
N TYR A 37 -11.79 -0.09 10.98
CA TYR A 37 -12.12 -1.49 11.27
C TYR A 37 -12.84 -2.15 10.10
N GLY A 38 -12.71 -3.47 10.03
CA GLY A 38 -13.39 -4.30 9.04
C GLY A 38 -13.18 -3.83 7.61
N ARG A 39 -14.26 -3.77 6.81
CA ARG A 39 -14.20 -3.39 5.39
C ARG A 39 -13.63 -1.99 5.16
N ASN A 40 -13.78 -1.06 6.10
CA ASN A 40 -13.22 0.29 5.96
C ASN A 40 -11.69 0.27 5.97
N LYS A 41 -11.07 -0.73 6.61
CA LYS A 41 -9.61 -0.91 6.60
C LYS A 41 -9.09 -1.25 5.20
N ILE A 42 -9.84 -2.04 4.43
CA ILE A 42 -9.52 -2.35 3.02
C ILE A 42 -9.60 -1.09 2.17
N ASN A 43 -10.66 -0.29 2.32
CA ASN A 43 -10.81 0.97 1.58
C ASN A 43 -9.66 1.94 1.90
N PHE A 44 -9.31 2.06 3.18
CA PHE A 44 -8.21 2.90 3.63
C PHE A 44 -6.85 2.39 3.11
N ALA A 45 -6.62 1.07 3.07
CA ALA A 45 -5.45 0.49 2.43
C ALA A 45 -5.41 0.81 0.94
N GLY A 46 -6.56 0.84 0.25
CA GLY A 46 -6.68 1.31 -1.13
C GLY A 46 -6.26 2.77 -1.31
N SER A 47 -6.65 3.66 -0.39
CA SER A 47 -6.21 5.06 -0.40
C SER A 47 -4.72 5.21 -0.12
N ALA A 48 -4.17 4.45 0.83
CA ALA A 48 -2.73 4.40 1.08
C ALA A 48 -1.97 3.90 -0.17
N ASN A 49 -2.54 2.91 -0.87
CA ASN A 49 -1.99 2.40 -2.11
C ASN A 49 -1.95 3.48 -3.21
N SER A 50 -3.05 4.20 -3.41
CA SER A 50 -3.12 5.33 -4.35
C SER A 50 -2.11 6.42 -4.00
N TYR A 51 -1.94 6.75 -2.72
CA TYR A 51 -0.93 7.70 -2.27
C TYR A 51 0.49 7.24 -2.65
N LEU A 52 0.84 5.97 -2.42
CA LEU A 52 2.15 5.43 -2.78
C LEU A 52 2.43 5.50 -4.30
N GLN A 53 1.39 5.45 -5.14
CA GLN A 53 1.54 5.57 -6.59
C GLN A 53 1.89 6.99 -7.07
N HIS A 54 1.62 8.04 -6.27
CA HIS A 54 1.77 9.44 -6.70
C HIS A 54 2.79 10.22 -5.86
N VAL A 55 3.02 9.86 -4.60
CA VAL A 55 3.95 10.59 -3.72
C VAL A 55 5.37 10.58 -4.27
N GLU A 56 5.96 11.76 -4.44
CA GLU A 56 7.33 11.91 -4.91
C GLU A 56 8.34 11.75 -3.77
N ASP A 57 8.02 12.30 -2.61
CA ASP A 57 8.89 12.33 -1.44
C ASP A 57 9.10 10.93 -0.85
N LYS A 58 10.38 10.53 -0.73
CA LYS A 58 10.76 9.20 -0.24
C LYS A 58 10.36 8.99 1.23
N ARG A 59 10.50 10.02 2.07
CA ARG A 59 10.18 9.89 3.50
C ARG A 59 8.68 9.70 3.69
N ALA A 60 7.87 10.44 2.93
CA ALA A 60 6.43 10.29 2.94
C ALA A 60 5.99 8.90 2.44
N PHE A 61 6.65 8.40 1.40
CA PHE A 61 6.46 7.03 0.91
C PHE A 61 6.74 5.99 2.01
N GLU A 62 7.86 6.10 2.73
CA GLU A 62 8.20 5.21 3.86
C GLU A 62 7.16 5.27 4.99
N VAL A 63 6.69 6.47 5.33
CA VAL A 63 5.66 6.64 6.37
C VAL A 63 4.36 5.93 5.98
N VAL A 64 3.90 6.08 4.74
CA VAL A 64 2.67 5.42 4.28
C VAL A 64 2.86 3.91 4.15
N LEU A 65 4.04 3.41 3.77
CA LEU A 65 4.36 1.99 3.85
C LEU A 65 4.26 1.44 5.28
N ASN A 66 4.73 2.19 6.28
CA ASN A 66 4.61 1.80 7.68
C ASN A 66 3.14 1.76 8.13
N VAL A 67 2.31 2.70 7.69
CA VAL A 67 0.86 2.67 7.90
C VAL A 67 0.27 1.40 7.27
N PHE A 68 0.65 1.09 6.04
CA PHE A 68 0.20 -0.10 5.34
C PHE A 68 0.52 -1.39 6.12
N MET A 69 1.76 -1.51 6.61
CA MET A 69 2.18 -2.64 7.45
C MET A 69 1.41 -2.71 8.77
N SER A 70 1.10 -1.57 9.39
CA SER A 70 0.27 -1.53 10.60
C SER A 70 -1.13 -2.07 10.33
N LEU A 71 -1.75 -1.68 9.21
CA LEU A 71 -3.07 -2.19 8.81
C LEU A 71 -3.03 -3.71 8.60
N PHE A 72 -1.99 -4.21 7.91
CA PHE A 72 -1.81 -5.64 7.68
C PHE A 72 -1.63 -6.43 8.99
N ASN A 73 -0.72 -5.98 9.85
CA ASN A 73 -0.38 -6.67 11.11
C ASN A 73 -1.52 -6.67 12.14
N THR A 74 -2.38 -5.64 12.12
CA THR A 74 -3.51 -5.53 13.05
C THR A 74 -4.79 -6.16 12.52
N GLU A 75 -4.79 -6.68 11.28
CA GLU A 75 -5.97 -7.30 10.69
C GLU A 75 -6.09 -8.78 11.04
N GLN A 76 -7.18 -9.13 11.73
CA GLN A 76 -7.42 -10.48 12.21
C GLN A 76 -8.11 -11.35 11.15
N ILE A 77 -8.90 -10.75 10.26
CA ILE A 77 -9.65 -11.45 9.22
C ILE A 77 -8.71 -11.79 8.05
N LYS A 78 -8.47 -13.09 7.85
CA LYS A 78 -7.60 -13.64 6.78
C LYS A 78 -7.87 -13.03 5.41
N SER A 79 -9.13 -12.98 4.99
CA SER A 79 -9.51 -12.45 3.66
C SER A 79 -9.25 -10.96 3.52
N TYR A 80 -9.24 -10.21 4.63
CA TYR A 80 -8.95 -8.77 4.63
C TYR A 80 -7.44 -8.54 4.57
N ARG A 81 -6.64 -9.34 5.27
CA ARG A 81 -5.18 -9.35 5.09
C ARG A 81 -4.80 -9.64 3.64
N ALA A 82 -5.44 -10.62 3.01
CA ALA A 82 -5.22 -10.93 1.60
C ALA A 82 -5.56 -9.75 0.67
N ALA A 83 -6.69 -9.06 0.90
CA ALA A 83 -7.07 -7.88 0.12
C ALA A 83 -6.10 -6.70 0.31
N ILE A 84 -5.63 -6.47 1.54
CA ILE A 84 -4.60 -5.48 1.87
C ILE A 84 -3.30 -5.86 1.13
N ALA A 85 -2.77 -7.06 1.32
CA ALA A 85 -1.55 -7.52 0.63
C ALA A 85 -1.67 -7.44 -0.90
N GLY A 86 -2.83 -7.78 -1.46
CA GLY A 86 -3.10 -7.68 -2.89
C GLY A 86 -2.95 -6.25 -3.43
N SER A 87 -3.48 -5.26 -2.70
CA SER A 87 -3.32 -3.84 -3.07
C SER A 87 -1.84 -3.43 -3.05
N PHE A 88 -1.10 -3.86 -2.03
CA PHE A 88 0.34 -3.61 -1.95
C PHE A 88 1.12 -4.23 -3.12
N PHE A 89 0.85 -5.48 -3.46
CA PHE A 89 1.52 -6.15 -4.57
C PHE A 89 1.18 -5.52 -5.93
N GLN A 90 0.00 -4.91 -6.09
CA GLN A 90 -0.31 -4.10 -7.26
C GLN A 90 0.66 -2.92 -7.38
N THR A 91 0.82 -2.10 -6.33
CA THR A 91 1.78 -0.98 -6.34
C THR A 91 3.21 -1.44 -6.54
N ALA A 92 3.61 -2.57 -5.94
CA ALA A 92 4.92 -3.14 -6.18
C ALA A 92 5.13 -3.55 -7.65
N GLY A 93 4.11 -4.11 -8.29
CA GLY A 93 4.10 -4.38 -9.72
C GLY A 93 4.22 -3.12 -10.57
N ASP A 94 3.49 -2.06 -10.22
CA ASP A 94 3.53 -0.77 -10.92
C ASP A 94 4.93 -0.14 -10.84
N TYR A 95 5.57 -0.16 -9.66
CA TYR A 95 6.93 0.35 -9.51
C TYR A 95 7.97 -0.48 -10.26
N LYS A 96 7.81 -1.81 -10.30
CA LYS A 96 8.66 -2.64 -11.17
C LYS A 96 8.58 -2.17 -12.62
N PHE A 97 7.35 -1.96 -13.12
CA PHE A 97 7.13 -1.48 -14.47
C PHE A 97 7.74 -0.10 -14.69
N ARG A 98 7.54 0.85 -13.76
CA ARG A 98 8.13 2.20 -13.83
C ARG A 98 9.65 2.18 -13.84
N VAL A 99 10.30 1.30 -13.09
CA VAL A 99 11.76 1.11 -13.14
C VAL A 99 12.20 0.67 -14.54
N THR A 100 11.47 -0.27 -15.16
CA THR A 100 11.79 -0.77 -16.50
C THR A 100 11.49 0.23 -17.62
N ASP A 101 10.44 1.05 -17.45
CA ASP A 101 9.96 2.02 -18.46
C ASP A 101 10.57 3.43 -18.29
N SER A 102 11.41 3.63 -17.26
CA SER A 102 12.03 4.93 -16.97
C SER A 102 12.85 5.44 -18.16
N ARG A 103 12.65 6.71 -18.53
CA ARG A 103 13.30 7.32 -19.71
C ARG A 103 14.64 7.98 -19.40
N SER A 104 14.95 8.11 -18.11
CA SER A 104 16.21 8.70 -17.64
C SER A 104 16.78 7.92 -16.46
N ASN A 105 18.10 8.01 -16.27
CA ASN A 105 18.75 7.41 -15.10
C ASN A 105 18.26 8.01 -13.79
N THR A 106 17.95 9.31 -13.76
CA THR A 106 17.40 9.98 -12.57
C THR A 106 16.04 9.42 -12.18
N GLU A 107 15.13 9.27 -13.15
CA GLU A 107 13.81 8.67 -12.94
C GLU A 107 13.94 7.20 -12.50
N LYS A 108 14.78 6.42 -13.20
CA LYS A 108 15.05 5.03 -12.87
C LYS A 108 15.55 4.87 -11.45
N ASN A 109 16.50 5.70 -11.02
CA ASN A 109 17.06 5.67 -9.67
C ASN A 109 16.00 6.01 -8.61
N LYS A 110 15.15 7.01 -8.85
CA LYS A 110 14.05 7.36 -7.94
C LYS A 110 13.04 6.21 -7.80
N ASN A 111 12.62 5.63 -8.92
CA ASN A 111 11.69 4.49 -8.93
C ASN A 111 12.31 3.25 -8.29
N GLN A 112 13.61 3.00 -8.52
CA GLN A 112 14.34 1.88 -7.93
C GLN A 112 14.38 1.99 -6.41
N GLN A 113 14.68 3.17 -5.86
CA GLN A 113 14.68 3.38 -4.41
C GLN A 113 13.33 3.04 -3.75
N LYS A 114 12.22 3.41 -4.40
CA LYS A 114 10.87 3.08 -3.91
C LYS A 114 10.56 1.60 -4.09
N PHE A 115 10.98 1.01 -5.21
CA PHE A 115 10.85 -0.42 -5.46
C PHE A 115 11.62 -1.26 -4.43
N ASP A 116 12.81 -0.83 -4.00
CA ASP A 116 13.60 -1.51 -2.97
C ASP A 116 12.91 -1.45 -1.60
N LEU A 117 12.28 -0.32 -1.26
CA LEU A 117 11.45 -0.20 -0.05
C LEU A 117 10.23 -1.13 -0.09
N LEU A 118 9.59 -1.24 -1.27
CA LEU A 118 8.49 -2.18 -1.49
C LEU A 118 8.99 -3.62 -1.35
N LYS A 119 10.15 -3.97 -1.90
CA LYS A 119 10.74 -5.31 -1.74
C LYS A 119 10.96 -5.66 -0.26
N ALA A 120 11.62 -4.77 0.48
CA ALA A 120 11.85 -4.96 1.92
C ALA A 120 10.54 -5.06 2.72
N THR A 121 9.49 -4.37 2.28
CA THR A 121 8.16 -4.47 2.91
C THR A 121 7.45 -5.77 2.55
N ALA A 122 7.62 -6.28 1.32
CA ALA A 122 7.09 -7.58 0.92
C ALA A 122 7.66 -8.71 1.77
N ASP A 123 8.97 -8.67 2.06
CA ASP A 123 9.61 -9.64 2.95
C ASP A 123 8.98 -9.62 4.36
N LYS A 124 8.68 -8.42 4.89
CA LYS A 124 7.99 -8.28 6.17
C LYS A 124 6.55 -8.83 6.13
N ILE A 125 5.82 -8.61 5.05
CA ILE A 125 4.46 -9.19 4.86
C ILE A 125 4.54 -10.71 4.85
N MET A 126 5.50 -11.28 4.10
CA MET A 126 5.71 -12.72 4.01
C MET A 126 6.08 -13.35 5.36
N GLN A 127 6.87 -12.65 6.18
CA GLN A 127 7.22 -13.09 7.53
C GLN A 127 6.07 -12.95 8.54
N ALA A 128 5.23 -11.93 8.37
CA ALA A 128 4.13 -11.64 9.29
C ALA A 128 2.87 -12.48 9.02
N GLU A 129 2.65 -12.92 7.78
CA GLU A 129 1.52 -13.79 7.45
C GLU A 129 1.73 -15.19 8.03
N LYS A 130 0.70 -15.68 8.74
CA LYS A 130 0.70 -17.00 9.37
C LYS A 130 -0.21 -17.99 8.65
N ASP A 131 -1.07 -17.50 7.77
CA ASP A 131 -2.00 -18.34 7.02
C ASP A 131 -1.37 -18.86 5.72
N GLU A 132 -1.32 -20.19 5.58
CA GLU A 132 -0.68 -20.84 4.42
C GLU A 132 -1.39 -20.60 3.09
N ASP A 133 -2.72 -20.40 3.07
CA ASP A 133 -3.39 -20.14 1.80
C ASP A 133 -3.09 -18.73 1.30
N ASN A 134 -3.04 -17.77 2.21
CA ASN A 134 -2.57 -16.42 1.90
C ASN A 134 -1.12 -16.46 1.39
N LEU A 135 -0.23 -17.19 2.07
CA LEU A 135 1.15 -17.36 1.61
C LEU A 135 1.24 -18.01 0.23
N LYS A 136 0.43 -19.03 -0.07
CA LYS A 136 0.35 -19.63 -1.42
C LYS A 136 -0.09 -18.60 -2.47
N GLN A 137 -0.96 -17.65 -2.12
CA GLN A 137 -1.35 -16.56 -3.01
C GLN A 137 -0.25 -15.51 -3.18
N TYR A 138 0.51 -15.20 -2.12
CA TYR A 138 1.54 -14.16 -2.15
C TYR A 138 2.81 -14.59 -2.90
N ARG A 139 3.25 -15.84 -2.75
CA ARG A 139 4.49 -16.37 -3.36
C ARG A 139 4.56 -16.11 -4.88
N PRO A 140 3.51 -16.37 -5.69
CA PRO A 140 3.50 -16.02 -7.11
C PRO A 140 3.69 -14.52 -7.39
N TYR A 141 3.09 -13.64 -6.59
CA TYR A 141 3.28 -12.18 -6.73
C TYR A 141 4.72 -11.79 -6.42
N VAL A 142 5.27 -12.27 -5.30
CA VAL A 142 6.66 -12.01 -4.90
C VAL A 142 7.63 -12.45 -6.00
N LYS A 143 7.47 -13.68 -6.51
CA LYS A 143 8.29 -14.21 -7.60
C LYS A 143 8.15 -13.38 -8.88
N LYS A 144 6.93 -13.07 -9.29
CA LYS A 144 6.65 -12.29 -10.49
C LYS A 144 7.22 -10.87 -10.40
N ILE A 145 7.13 -10.23 -9.24
CA ILE A 145 7.49 -8.83 -9.05
C ILE A 145 8.99 -8.71 -8.74
N PHE A 146 9.50 -9.43 -7.74
CA PHE A 146 10.87 -9.26 -7.24
C PHE A 146 11.87 -10.29 -7.77
N GLY A 147 11.42 -11.31 -8.50
CA GLY A 147 12.29 -12.38 -9.02
C GLY A 147 12.86 -13.30 -7.94
N SER A 148 12.27 -13.30 -6.75
CA SER A 148 12.68 -14.07 -5.57
C SER A 148 11.84 -15.34 -5.39
#